data_AF-A0A8S9PYW2-F1
#
_entry.id   AF-A0A8S9PYW2-F1
#
_cell.length_a   1.000
_cell.length_b   1.000
_cell.length_c   1.000
_cell.angle_alpha   90.00
_cell.angle_beta   90.00
_cell.angle_gamma   90.00
#
_symmetry.space_group_name_H-M   'P 1'
#
loop_
_entity.id
_entity.type
_entity.pdbx_description
1 polymer ?
#
loop_
_entity_poly.entity_id
_entity_poly.type
_entity_poly.pdbx_seq_one_letter_code
_entity_poly.pdbx_strand_id
1 'polypeptide(L)' 'MLAGKLILISSNCPPLRRSEIEYYAMLAKVGVHHYNGNNVDLGTACGKYFRVSCLSIVDPGDSDIIKSIPGDQ' A
#
# COMPACT_ATOMS: atom_id res chain seq x y z
N MET A 1 -6.71 18.51 0.68
CA MET A 1 -6.15 17.51 1.61
C MET A 1 -6.02 16.22 0.81
N LEU A 2 -4.79 15.81 0.48
CA LEU A 2 -4.56 14.62 -0.34
C LEU A 2 -4.74 13.37 0.55
N ALA A 3 -5.92 12.76 0.52
CA ALA A 3 -6.15 11.47 1.16
C ALA A 3 -5.56 10.37 0.28
N GLY A 4 -4.81 9.43 0.87
CA GLY A 4 -4.35 8.24 0.16
C GLY A 4 -5.54 7.40 -0.29
N LYS A 5 -5.48 6.83 -1.50
CA LYS A 5 -6.55 6.02 -2.08
C LYS A 5 -6.30 4.51 -1.91
N LEU A 6 -5.04 4.10 -1.79
CA LEU A 6 -4.65 2.70 -1.56
C LEU A 6 -3.31 2.62 -0.82
N ILE A 7 -3.18 1.66 0.09
CA ILE A 7 -1.91 1.32 0.75
C ILE A 7 -1.46 -0.08 0.34
N LEU A 8 -0.20 -0.21 -0.05
CA LEU A 8 0.46 -1.50 -0.28
C LEU A 8 1.37 -1.83 0.90
N ILE A 9 1.31 -3.07 1.39
CA ILE A 9 2.17 -3.57 2.47
C ILE A 9 2.92 -4.81 1.99
N SER A 10 4.26 -4.79 2.07
CA SER A 10 5.11 -5.95 1.74
C SER A 10 4.89 -7.12 2.71
N SER A 11 5.08 -8.35 2.25
CA SER A 11 4.86 -9.57 3.05
C SER A 11 5.73 -9.68 4.31
N ASN A 12 6.91 -9.06 4.33
CA ASN A 12 7.83 -9.04 5.47
C ASN A 12 7.78 -7.74 6.30
N CYS A 13 6.70 -6.94 6.18
CA CYS A 13 6.52 -5.78 7.07
C CYS A 13 6.37 -6.26 8.53
N PRO A 14 7.12 -5.69 9.50
CA PRO A 14 7.03 -6.10 10.90
C PRO A 14 5.58 -6.06 11.41
N PRO A 15 5.11 -7.09 12.15
CA PRO A 15 3.70 -7.20 12.55
C PRO A 15 3.14 -5.97 13.25
N LEU A 16 3.91 -5.38 14.18
CA LEU A 16 3.50 -4.16 14.89
C LEU A 16 3.21 -3.00 13.93
N ARG A 17 4.13 -2.74 12.98
CA ARG A 17 3.99 -1.67 12.01
C ARG A 17 2.84 -1.93 11.03
N ARG A 18 2.67 -3.19 10.62
CA ARG A 18 1.55 -3.59 9.77
C ARG A 18 0.22 -3.30 10.46
N SER A 19 0.06 -3.71 11.72
CA SER A 19 -1.15 -3.45 12.51
C SER A 19 -1.43 -1.96 12.69
N GLU A 20 -0.41 -1.15 12.95
CA GLU A 20 -0.56 0.31 13.05
C GLU A 20 -1.07 0.92 11.73
N ILE A 21 -0.49 0.51 10.60
CA ILE A 21 -0.87 1.03 9.28
C ILE A 21 -2.29 0.61 8.90
N GLU A 22 -2.65 -0.65 9.13
CA GLU A 22 -4.00 -1.16 8.88
C GLU A 22 -5.04 -0.42 9.75
N TYR A 23 -4.70 -0.15 11.01
CA TYR A 23 -5.56 0.62 11.90
C TYR A 23 -5.80 2.05 11.38
N TYR A 24 -4.75 2.76 10.98
CA TYR A 24 -4.91 4.11 10.41
C TYR A 24 -5.64 4.09 9.06
N ALA A 25 -5.39 3.09 8.22
CA ALA A 25 -6.08 2.92 6.94
C ALA A 25 -7.58 2.68 7.14
N MET A 26 -7.96 1.86 8.13
CA MET A 26 -9.34 1.64 8.52
C MET A 26 -10.03 2.93 8.95
N LEU A 27 -9.41 3.71 9.85
CA LEU A 27 -9.96 5.00 10.31
C LEU A 27 -10.12 6.00 9.15
N ALA A 28 -9.17 6.01 8.22
CA ALA A 28 -9.20 6.87 7.03
C ALA A 28 -10.08 6.33 5.89
N LYS A 29 -10.67 5.13 6.04
CA LYS A 29 -11.42 4.41 4.99
C LYS A 29 -10.62 4.23 3.69
N VAL A 30 -9.34 3.89 3.82
CA VAL A 30 -8.42 3.64 2.70
C VAL A 30 -8.22 2.14 2.53
N GLY A 31 -8.26 1.66 1.28
CA GLY A 31 -8.00 0.26 0.97
C GLY A 31 -6.57 -0.15 1.30
N VAL A 32 -6.39 -1.37 1.82
CA VAL A 32 -5.08 -1.97 2.07
C VAL A 32 -4.96 -3.22 1.22
N HIS A 33 -3.88 -3.33 0.46
CA HIS A 33 -3.54 -4.50 -0.32
C HIS A 33 -2.22 -5.10 0.17
N HIS A 34 -2.29 -6.37 0.58
CA HIS A 34 -1.12 -7.13 1.00
C HIS A 34 -0.35 -7.59 -0.24
N TYR A 35 0.79 -6.96 -0.49
CA TYR A 35 1.67 -7.34 -1.57
C TYR A 35 2.38 -8.66 -1.23
N ASN A 36 2.34 -9.60 -2.17
CA ASN A 36 2.87 -10.95 -1.95
C ASN A 36 4.41 -10.96 -1.85
N GLY A 37 5.09 -10.03 -2.52
CA GLY A 37 6.55 -9.89 -2.45
C GLY A 37 7.04 -9.20 -1.17
N ASN A 38 8.35 -9.31 -0.92
CA ASN A 38 8.99 -8.68 0.23
C ASN A 38 9.29 -7.18 -0.04
N ASN A 39 9.88 -6.49 0.94
CA ASN A 39 10.20 -5.07 0.85
C ASN A 39 11.30 -4.71 -0.17
N VAL A 40 12.14 -5.67 -0.58
CA VAL A 40 13.10 -5.50 -1.69
C VAL A 40 12.34 -5.55 -3.03
N ASP A 41 11.44 -6.53 -3.19
CA ASP A 41 10.62 -6.70 -4.39
C ASP A 41 9.73 -5.46 -4.60
N LEU A 42 9.07 -5.00 -3.54
CA LEU A 42 8.22 -3.81 -3.58
C LEU A 42 9.02 -2.54 -3.90
N GLY A 43 10.22 -2.39 -3.33
CA GLY A 43 11.12 -1.28 -3.65
C GLY A 43 11.56 -1.29 -5.12
N THR A 44 11.90 -2.47 -5.63
CA THR A 44 12.30 -2.69 -7.02
C THR A 44 11.13 -2.40 -7.98
N ALA A 45 9.91 -2.83 -7.66
CA ALA A 45 8.70 -2.52 -8.42
C ALA A 45 8.41 -1.02 -8.49
N CYS A 46 8.81 -0.26 -7.46
CA CYS A 46 8.73 1.21 -7.43
C CYS A 46 9.94 1.91 -8.10
N GLY A 47 10.88 1.17 -8.71
CA GLY A 47 12.10 1.72 -9.30
C GLY A 47 13.08 2.30 -8.28
N LYS A 48 13.08 1.81 -7.04
CA LYS A 48 13.95 2.28 -5.95
C LYS A 48 15.06 1.27 -5.65
N TYR A 49 16.26 1.78 -5.37
CA TYR A 49 17.42 0.98 -4.94
C TYR A 49 17.47 0.76 -3.42
N PHE A 50 16.36 0.98 -2.72
CA PHE A 50 16.22 0.79 -1.28
C PHE A 50 14.93 0.05 -0.96
N ARG A 51 14.88 -0.55 0.23
CA ARG A 51 13.74 -1.36 0.69
C ARG A 51 12.52 -0.50 0.99
N VAL A 52 11.35 -0.91 0.50
CA VAL A 52 10.07 -0.25 0.76
C VAL A 52 9.14 -1.26 1.43
N SER A 53 8.85 -1.05 2.71
CA SER A 53 7.93 -1.93 3.44
C SER A 53 6.46 -1.58 3.22
N CYS A 54 6.15 -0.31 2.99
CA CYS A 54 4.81 0.18 2.73
C CYS A 54 4.84 1.35 1.74
N LEU A 55 3.82 1.46 0.89
CA LEU A 55 3.62 2.55 -0.07
C LEU A 55 2.17 3.03 0.03
N SER A 56 1.95 4.34 -0.01
CA SER A 56 0.62 4.94 -0.15
C SER A 56 0.47 5.56 -1.53
N ILE A 57 -0.61 5.22 -2.22
CA ILE A 57 -0.99 5.77 -3.51
C ILE A 57 -1.93 6.92 -3.24
N VAL A 58 -1.45 8.14 -3.49
CA VAL A 58 -2.24 9.37 -3.36
C VAL A 58 -3.05 9.65 -4.62
N ASP A 59 -2.44 9.40 -5.77
CA ASP A 59 -3.04 9.56 -7.09
C ASP A 59 -2.62 8.38 -7.98
N PRO A 60 -3.55 7.62 -8.58
CA PRO A 60 -3.20 6.55 -9.51
C PRO A 60 -2.67 7.07 -10.85
N GLY A 61 -2.90 8.35 -11.19
CA GLY A 61 -2.72 8.82 -12.56
C GLY A 61 -3.52 7.96 -13.54
N ASP A 62 -2.86 7.50 -14.61
CA ASP A 62 -3.46 6.63 -15.62
C ASP A 62 -3.42 5.12 -15.25
N SER A 63 -3.01 4.78 -14.03
CA SER A 63 -2.90 3.38 -13.59
C SER A 63 -4.24 2.79 -13.17
N ASP A 64 -4.49 1.52 -13.53
CA ASP A 64 -5.65 0.75 -13.08
C ASP A 64 -5.51 0.18 -11.64
N ILE A 65 -4.45 0.54 -10.92
CA ILE A 65 -4.05 -0.05 -9.62
C ILE A 65 -5.11 0.04 -8.50
N ILE A 66 -6.07 0.96 -8.60
CA ILE A 66 -7.14 1.14 -7.59
C ILE A 66 -8.37 0.29 -7.92
N LYS A 67 -8.58 -0.10 -9.18
CA LYS A 67 -9.77 -0.85 -9.61
C LYS A 67 -9.85 -2.26 -9.02
N SER A 68 -8.75 -2.76 -8.45
CA SER A 68 -8.66 -4.09 -7.85
C SER A 68 -9.08 -4.17 -6.38
N ILE A 69 -9.55 -3.07 -5.77
CA ILE A 69 -9.98 -3.07 -4.37
C ILE A 69 -11.48 -3.45 -4.30
N PRO A 70 -11.85 -4.54 -3.60
CA PRO A 70 -13.25 -4.87 -3.37
C PRO A 70 -13.85 -3.86 -2.37
N GLY A 71 -14.59 -2.87 -2.89
CA GLY A 71 -15.23 -1.85 -2.05
C GLY A 71 -15.74 -0.61 -2.79
N ASP A 72 -15.37 -0.43 -4.06
CA ASP A 72 -15.76 0.74 -4.88
C ASP A 72 -16.65 0.35 -6.08
N GLN A 73 -17.55 -0.63 -5.87
CA GLN A 73 -18.69 -0.91 -6.77
C GLN A 73 -19.93 -0.15 -6.32
#